data_AF-A0A645K1A4-F1
#
_entry.id   AF-A0A645K1A4-F1
#
_cell.length_a   1.000
_cell.length_b   1.000
_cell.length_c   1.000
_cell.angle_alpha   90.00
_cell.angle_beta   90.00
_cell.angle_gamma   90.00
#
_symmetry.space_group_name_H-M   'P 1'
#
loop_
_entity.id
_entity.type
_entity.pdbx_description
1 polymer ?
#
loop_
_entity_poly.entity_id
_entity_poly.type
_entity_poly.pdbx_seq_one_letter_code
_entity_poly.pdbx_strand_id
1 'polypeptide(L)'
;MEDGQNYVEVMNIGQIKKSWNQGAAKGNSGAHQNFADEMAKKTVINRACKMFVNTSDDSELLVEAINNSEEKTYEEKDLVSNVEFEVKEEIKQNANAKEINAEQPHSKVIDVEPIATSASGQTVLEGPGF
;
A
#
# COMPACT_ATOMS: atom_id res chain seq x y z
N MET A 1 22.75 2.61 -37.13
CA MET A 1 23.94 3.02 -36.36
C MET A 1 25.12 3.07 -37.32
N GLU A 2 25.19 4.12 -38.12
CA GLU A 2 26.30 4.41 -39.02
C GLU A 2 27.00 5.65 -38.47
N ASP A 3 27.87 5.44 -37.49
CA ASP A 3 29.07 6.26 -37.35
C ASP A 3 30.01 5.49 -36.42
N GLY A 4 30.97 4.80 -37.03
CA GLY A 4 32.00 3.99 -36.38
C GLY A 4 33.05 4.83 -35.66
N GLN A 5 32.62 5.81 -34.85
CA GLN A 5 33.51 6.56 -33.98
C GLN A 5 33.91 5.66 -32.81
N ASN A 6 35.12 5.12 -32.87
CA ASN A 6 35.71 4.36 -31.77
C ASN A 6 35.85 5.27 -30.54
N TYR A 7 35.00 5.06 -29.54
CA TYR A 7 35.09 5.77 -28.27
C TYR A 7 36.25 5.20 -27.44
N VAL A 8 37.18 6.07 -27.08
CA VAL A 8 38.31 5.72 -26.21
C VAL A 8 38.33 6.68 -25.04
N GLU A 9 38.33 6.13 -23.84
CA GLU A 9 38.47 6.90 -22.61
C GLU A 9 39.72 6.45 -21.84
N VAL A 10 40.56 7.42 -21.48
CA VAL A 10 41.80 7.19 -20.74
C VAL A 10 41.60 7.53 -19.28
N MET A 11 41.99 6.61 -18.40
CA MET A 11 41.91 6.80 -16.95
C MET A 11 43.28 6.57 -16.31
N ASN A 12 43.70 7.47 -15.43
CA ASN A 12 44.93 7.31 -14.66
C ASN A 12 44.67 6.64 -13.29
N ILE A 13 45.72 6.10 -12.68
CA ILE A 13 45.61 5.42 -11.38
C ILE A 13 45.12 6.35 -10.26
N GLY A 14 45.38 7.65 -10.36
CA GLY A 14 44.90 8.64 -9.40
C GLY A 14 43.37 8.80 -9.44
N GLN A 15 42.77 8.81 -10.63
CA GLN A 15 41.33 8.85 -10.84
C GLN A 15 40.69 7.55 -10.35
N ILE A 16 41.33 6.40 -10.59
CA ILE A 16 40.84 5.09 -10.11
C ILE A 16 40.79 5.07 -8.58
N LYS A 17 41.89 5.46 -7.92
CA LYS A 17 41.92 5.53 -6.44
C LYS A 17 40.93 6.55 -5.88
N LYS A 18 40.76 7.70 -6.54
CA LYS A 18 39.71 8.68 -6.18
C LYS A 18 38.31 8.07 -6.27
N SER A 19 38.04 7.24 -7.28
CA SER A 19 36.77 6.52 -7.39
C SER A 19 36.57 5.53 -6.24
N TRP A 20 37.60 4.77 -5.85
CA TRP A 20 37.51 3.87 -4.71
C TRP A 20 37.30 4.60 -3.39
N ASN A 21 37.85 5.81 -3.26
CA ASN A 21 37.67 6.67 -2.09
C ASN A 21 36.24 7.19 -1.90
N GLN A 22 35.42 7.19 -2.96
CA GLN A 22 33.99 7.54 -2.85
C GLN A 22 33.15 6.43 -2.24
N GLY A 23 33.66 5.18 -2.19
CA GLY A 23 32.96 4.07 -1.54
C GLY A 23 33.03 4.14 -0.02
N ALA A 24 32.17 3.40 0.67
CA ALA A 24 32.11 3.35 2.13
C ALA A 24 33.46 3.02 2.80
N ALA A 25 34.25 2.16 2.16
CA ALA A 25 35.58 1.75 2.64
C ALA A 25 36.70 2.76 2.32
N LYS A 26 36.39 3.88 1.65
CA LYS A 26 37.35 4.94 1.26
C LYS A 26 38.63 4.39 0.61
N GLY A 27 38.49 3.45 -0.31
CA GLY A 27 39.61 2.82 -1.00
C GLY A 27 40.43 1.81 -0.18
N ASN A 28 40.09 1.58 1.09
CA ASN A 28 40.85 0.70 2.01
C ASN A 28 40.17 -0.65 2.27
N SER A 29 39.21 -1.06 1.43
CA SER A 29 38.67 -2.41 1.54
C SER A 29 39.75 -3.44 1.19
N GLY A 30 39.66 -4.63 1.79
CA GLY A 30 40.56 -5.74 1.44
C GLY A 30 40.55 -6.06 -0.06
N ALA A 31 39.43 -5.82 -0.75
CA ALA A 31 39.33 -5.97 -2.20
C ALA A 31 40.22 -4.96 -2.97
N HIS A 32 40.23 -3.68 -2.58
CA HIS A 32 41.07 -2.67 -3.23
C HIS A 32 42.57 -2.86 -2.94
N GLN A 33 42.92 -3.54 -1.83
CA GLN A 33 44.31 -3.81 -1.45
C GLN A 33 44.84 -5.11 -2.06
N ASN A 34 44.08 -6.20 -1.93
CA ASN A 34 44.52 -7.54 -2.35
C ASN A 34 44.31 -7.80 -3.85
N PHE A 35 43.34 -7.11 -4.47
CA PHE A 35 42.94 -7.30 -5.87
C PHE A 35 42.87 -5.95 -6.60
N ALA A 36 43.91 -5.14 -6.42
CA ALA A 36 43.97 -3.77 -6.95
C ALA A 36 43.89 -3.74 -8.49
N ASP A 37 44.44 -4.75 -9.16
CA ASP A 37 44.41 -4.93 -10.61
C ASP A 37 43.00 -5.23 -11.13
N GLU A 38 42.30 -6.18 -10.52
CA GLU A 38 40.92 -6.50 -10.87
C GLU A 38 39.97 -5.35 -10.60
N MET A 39 40.15 -4.65 -9.47
CA MET A 39 39.37 -3.46 -9.15
C MET A 39 39.67 -2.31 -10.12
N ALA A 40 40.90 -2.19 -10.61
CA ALA A 40 41.26 -1.19 -11.60
C ALA A 40 40.58 -1.49 -12.94
N LYS A 41 40.64 -2.74 -13.43
CA LYS A 41 39.93 -3.19 -14.64
C LYS A 41 38.43 -2.90 -14.54
N LYS A 42 37.79 -3.30 -13.44
CA LYS A 42 36.37 -3.04 -13.19
C LYS A 42 36.03 -1.56 -13.23
N THR A 43 36.87 -0.71 -12.66
CA THR A 43 36.66 0.74 -12.64
C THR A 43 36.74 1.33 -14.05
N VAL A 44 37.74 0.92 -14.84
CA VAL A 44 37.94 1.40 -16.21
C VAL A 44 36.81 0.94 -17.12
N ILE A 45 36.43 -0.34 -17.07
CA ILE A 45 35.33 -0.91 -17.87
C ILE A 45 34.01 -0.19 -17.56
N ASN A 46 33.68 -0.06 -16.27
CA ASN A 46 32.46 0.63 -15.87
C ASN A 46 32.42 2.06 -16.41
N ARG A 47 33.53 2.78 -16.36
CA ARG A 47 33.60 4.16 -16.85
C ARG A 47 33.41 4.23 -18.36
N ALA A 48 34.14 3.41 -19.11
CA ALA A 48 34.03 3.35 -20.57
C ALA A 48 32.62 2.95 -21.04
N CYS A 49 31.94 2.06 -20.31
CA CYS A 49 30.60 1.60 -20.67
C CYS A 49 29.46 2.47 -20.12
N LYS A 50 29.67 3.23 -19.03
CA LYS A 50 28.61 3.97 -18.33
C LYS A 50 27.85 4.93 -19.24
N MET A 51 28.56 5.61 -20.15
CA MET A 51 27.94 6.56 -21.06
C MET A 51 26.97 5.88 -22.03
N PHE A 52 27.30 4.68 -22.50
CA PHE A 52 26.47 3.92 -23.44
C PHE A 52 25.26 3.27 -22.77
N VAL A 53 25.42 2.78 -21.53
CA VAL A 53 24.30 2.19 -20.78
C VAL A 53 23.26 3.26 -20.41
N ASN A 54 23.71 4.46 -20.04
CA ASN A 54 22.82 5.53 -19.59
C ASN A 54 22.22 6.36 -20.74
N THR A 55 22.67 6.17 -21.97
CA THR A 55 22.18 6.92 -23.14
C THR A 55 21.22 6.11 -24.00
N SER A 56 20.83 4.89 -23.58
CA SER A 56 19.68 4.24 -24.19
C SER A 56 18.49 5.17 -24.07
N ASP A 57 17.86 5.42 -25.21
CA ASP A 57 16.72 6.30 -25.40
C ASP A 57 15.47 5.72 -24.70
N ASP A 58 15.47 5.63 -23.36
CA ASP A 58 14.35 5.17 -22.53
C ASP A 58 13.18 6.18 -22.52
N SER A 59 13.25 7.21 -23.36
CA SER A 59 12.19 8.17 -23.61
C SER A 59 10.90 7.48 -24.03
N GLU A 60 10.98 6.43 -24.86
CA GLU A 60 9.81 5.63 -25.27
C GLU A 60 9.20 4.88 -24.09
N LEU A 61 10.02 4.28 -23.22
CA LEU A 61 9.55 3.60 -22.00
C LEU A 61 8.89 4.58 -21.02
N LEU A 62 9.43 5.80 -20.90
CA LEU A 62 8.87 6.85 -20.06
C LEU A 62 7.54 7.36 -20.59
N VAL A 63 7.42 7.55 -21.91
CA VAL A 63 6.16 7.93 -22.56
C VAL A 63 5.13 6.81 -22.43
N GLU A 64 5.52 5.55 -22.62
CA GLU A 64 4.65 4.39 -22.42
C GLU A 64 4.17 4.27 -20.95
N ALA A 65 5.06 4.50 -19.98
CA ALA A 65 4.70 4.49 -18.56
C ALA A 65 3.71 5.61 -18.18
N ILE A 66 3.87 6.81 -18.76
CA ILE A 66 2.93 7.92 -18.57
C ILE A 66 1.58 7.58 -19.18
N ASN A 67 1.54 7.10 -20.43
CA ASN A 67 0.30 6.73 -21.11
C ASN A 67 -0.44 5.60 -20.36
N ASN A 68 0.28 4.57 -19.92
CA ASN A 68 -0.28 3.49 -19.10
C ASN A 68 -0.80 3.97 -17.74
N SER A 69 -0.22 5.04 -17.17
CA SER A 69 -0.65 5.60 -15.89
C SER A 69 -1.88 6.51 -16.03
N GLU A 70 -2.02 7.25 -17.14
CA GLU A 70 -3.21 8.07 -17.39
C GLU A 70 -4.40 7.22 -17.84
N GLU A 71 -4.16 6.15 -18.61
CA GLU A 71 -5.20 5.19 -19.01
C GLU A 71 -5.70 4.33 -17.83
N LYS A 72 -4.84 4.06 -16.83
CA LYS A 72 -5.24 3.47 -15.53
C LYS A 72 -5.73 4.52 -14.52
N THR A 73 -6.69 5.34 -14.94
CA THR A 73 -7.56 5.97 -13.95
C THR A 73 -8.38 4.84 -13.32
N TYR A 74 -7.95 4.36 -12.14
CA TYR A 74 -8.61 3.30 -11.39
C TYR A 74 -10.12 3.56 -11.36
N GLU A 75 -10.90 2.69 -12.01
CA GLU A 75 -12.33 2.67 -11.80
C GLU A 75 -12.55 2.41 -10.30
N GLU A 76 -12.98 3.44 -9.58
CA GLU A 76 -13.23 3.45 -8.13
C GLU A 76 -14.11 2.26 -7.68
N LYS A 77 -14.81 1.64 -8.64
CA LYS A 77 -15.67 0.47 -8.50
C LYS A 77 -14.95 -0.82 -8.08
N ASP A 78 -13.68 -1.02 -8.48
CA ASP A 78 -12.95 -2.27 -8.18
C ASP A 78 -12.33 -2.28 -6.76
N LEU A 79 -12.19 -1.13 -6.11
CA LEU A 79 -11.73 -1.03 -4.72
C LEU A 79 -12.87 -1.25 -3.71
N VAL A 80 -14.10 -0.90 -4.08
CA VAL A 80 -15.26 -0.94 -3.18
C VAL A 80 -15.80 -2.36 -2.95
N SER A 81 -15.62 -3.29 -3.90
CA SER A 81 -16.24 -4.62 -3.83
C SER A 81 -15.76 -5.47 -2.65
N ASN A 82 -14.49 -5.35 -2.26
CA ASN A 82 -13.91 -6.17 -1.19
C ASN A 82 -14.23 -5.60 0.19
N VAL A 83 -14.24 -4.26 0.31
CA VAL A 83 -14.53 -3.55 1.56
C VAL A 83 -15.97 -3.80 2.01
N GLU A 84 -16.94 -3.82 1.08
CA GLU A 84 -18.34 -4.08 1.42
C GLU A 84 -18.58 -5.48 2.00
N PHE A 85 -17.85 -6.48 1.53
CA PHE A 85 -18.00 -7.85 2.01
C PHE A 85 -17.43 -8.01 3.43
N GLU A 86 -16.24 -7.44 3.67
CA GLU A 86 -15.57 -7.48 4.97
C GLU A 86 -16.41 -6.78 6.05
N VAL A 87 -16.91 -5.57 5.76
CA VAL A 87 -17.74 -4.80 6.71
C VAL A 87 -19.04 -5.54 7.05
N LYS A 88 -19.67 -6.22 6.08
CA LYS A 88 -20.89 -7.03 6.34
C LYS A 88 -20.63 -8.21 7.28
N GLU A 89 -19.52 -8.92 7.09
CA GLU A 89 -19.15 -10.04 7.96
C GLU A 89 -18.78 -9.56 9.37
N GLU A 90 -18.06 -8.44 9.51
CA GLU A 90 -17.74 -7.86 10.82
C GLU A 90 -18.98 -7.42 11.60
N ILE A 91 -19.94 -6.76 10.94
CA ILE A 91 -21.20 -6.35 11.56
C ILE A 91 -21.98 -7.58 12.01
N LYS A 92 -22.05 -8.63 11.19
CA LYS A 92 -22.76 -9.87 11.53
C LYS A 92 -22.19 -10.56 12.77
N GLN A 93 -20.87 -10.51 12.94
CA GLN A 93 -20.18 -11.14 14.08
C GLN A 93 -20.24 -10.30 15.36
N ASN A 94 -20.21 -8.97 15.24
CA ASN A 94 -20.05 -8.07 16.39
C ASN A 94 -21.32 -7.29 16.78
N ALA A 95 -22.38 -7.33 15.97
CA ALA A 95 -23.64 -6.66 16.29
C ALA A 95 -24.31 -7.29 17.52
N ASN A 96 -24.77 -6.45 18.45
CA ASN A 96 -25.58 -6.82 19.61
C ASN A 96 -24.96 -7.83 20.59
N ALA A 97 -23.63 -8.01 20.59
CA ALA A 97 -22.93 -8.94 21.49
C ALA A 97 -22.89 -8.51 22.97
N LYS A 98 -23.45 -7.34 23.33
CA LYS A 98 -23.52 -6.84 24.70
C LYS A 98 -24.97 -6.74 25.15
N GLU A 99 -25.30 -7.44 26.22
CA GLU A 99 -26.60 -7.32 26.89
C GLU A 99 -26.70 -5.96 27.60
N ILE A 100 -27.78 -5.23 27.34
CA ILE A 100 -28.08 -3.97 28.01
C ILE A 100 -28.67 -4.31 29.38
N ASN A 101 -27.87 -4.30 30.44
CA ASN A 101 -28.37 -4.47 31.80
C ASN A 101 -29.06 -3.17 32.27
N ALA A 102 -30.37 -3.08 32.01
CA ALA A 102 -31.22 -2.05 32.60
C ALA A 102 -31.67 -2.49 34.00
N GLU A 103 -30.89 -2.15 35.02
CA GLU A 103 -31.24 -2.37 36.41
C GLU A 103 -32.45 -1.49 36.76
N GLN A 104 -33.65 -2.08 36.74
CA GLN A 104 -34.89 -1.38 37.09
C GLN A 104 -34.97 -1.16 38.61
N PRO A 105 -35.18 0.08 39.11
CA PRO A 105 -35.32 0.32 40.53
C PRO A 105 -36.63 -0.26 41.06
N HIS A 106 -36.51 -1.21 41.99
CA HIS A 106 -37.63 -1.85 42.68
C HIS A 106 -38.41 -0.80 43.52
N SER A 107 -39.66 -0.52 43.15
CA SER A 107 -40.61 0.17 44.03
C SER A 107 -41.52 -0.86 44.69
N LYS A 108 -41.45 -0.94 46.03
CA LYS A 108 -42.26 -1.83 46.87
C LYS A 108 -43.74 -1.44 46.77
N VAL A 109 -44.62 -2.41 46.58
CA VAL A 109 -46.08 -2.23 46.76
C VAL A 109 -46.55 -3.28 47.77
N ILE A 110 -47.13 -2.80 48.87
CA ILE A 110 -47.60 -3.57 50.04
C ILE A 110 -49.06 -3.98 49.80
N ASP A 111 -49.39 -5.21 50.19
CA ASP A 111 -50.63 -5.98 49.95
C ASP A 111 -51.90 -5.39 50.58
N VAL A 112 -53.09 -5.58 49.96
CA VAL A 112 -54.33 -6.12 50.58
C VAL A 112 -55.29 -6.66 49.48
N GLU A 113 -55.88 -7.84 49.74
CA GLU A 113 -56.76 -8.68 48.89
C GLU A 113 -58.22 -8.16 48.64
N PRO A 114 -59.17 -8.96 48.10
CA PRO A 114 -59.55 -9.11 46.68
C PRO A 114 -61.03 -8.70 46.42
N ILE A 115 -61.53 -8.72 45.17
CA ILE A 115 -62.92 -9.11 44.79
C ILE A 115 -63.13 -8.97 43.25
N ALA A 116 -63.34 -10.13 42.64
CA ALA A 116 -64.40 -10.52 41.69
C ALA A 116 -64.86 -9.61 40.51
N THR A 117 -64.77 -10.23 39.31
CA THR A 117 -65.89 -10.40 38.34
C THR A 117 -66.01 -9.45 37.13
N SER A 118 -65.89 -10.11 35.97
CA SER A 118 -66.61 -9.94 34.69
C SER A 118 -66.42 -8.70 33.80
N ALA A 119 -65.84 -9.00 32.64
CA ALA A 119 -66.49 -8.97 31.32
C ALA A 119 -66.73 -7.63 30.58
N SER A 120 -66.39 -7.70 29.29
CA SER A 120 -67.12 -7.18 28.12
C SER A 120 -66.63 -5.89 27.45
N GLY A 121 -66.48 -6.00 26.12
CA GLY A 121 -66.72 -4.93 25.14
C GLY A 121 -65.47 -4.51 24.35
N GLN A 122 -65.28 -4.90 23.07
CA GLN A 122 -65.76 -4.21 21.84
C GLN A 122 -65.13 -2.82 21.65
N THR A 123 -64.61 -2.35 20.50
CA THR A 123 -64.81 -2.67 19.07
C THR A 123 -63.72 -2.00 18.20
N VAL A 124 -63.38 -2.68 17.10
CA VAL A 124 -63.03 -2.26 15.71
C VAL A 124 -63.14 -0.76 15.35
N LEU A 125 -62.24 -0.27 14.46
CA LEU A 125 -62.59 0.55 13.27
C LEU A 125 -61.42 0.75 12.29
N GLU A 126 -61.74 0.57 11.00
CA GLU A 126 -60.91 0.53 9.79
C GLU A 126 -60.45 1.91 9.27
N GLY A 127 -59.48 1.88 8.34
CA GLY A 127 -59.42 2.84 7.23
C GLY A 127 -58.18 2.66 6.34
N PRO A 128 -58.31 2.21 5.07
CA PRO A 128 -57.25 2.27 4.08
C PRO A 128 -57.37 3.57 3.27
N GLY A 129 -56.35 4.44 3.34
CA GLY A 129 -56.38 5.76 2.72
C GLY A 129 -55.20 6.00 1.78
N PHE A 130 -55.55 6.05 0.48
CA PHE A 130 -54.91 6.71 -0.67
C PHE A 130 -53.47 6.37 -1.07
#